data_AF-A0A829QIV1-F1
#
_entry.id   AF-A0A829QIV1-F1
#
_cell.length_a   1.000
_cell.length_b   1.000
_cell.length_c   1.000
_cell.angle_alpha   90.00
_cell.angle_beta   90.00
_cell.angle_gamma   90.00
#
_symmetry.space_group_name_H-M   'P 1'
#
loop_
_entity.id
_entity.type
_entity.pdbx_description
1 polymer ?
#
loop_
_entity_poly.entity_id
_entity_poly.type
_entity_poly.pdbx_seq_one_letter_code
_entity_poly.pdbx_strand_id
1 'polypeptide(L)'
;MPIQIMVISQLLVLAAVLISLLFGWPWWAALLIAIVSLALVLGRWGGQTVRHWAVTGFKYLTGRTYRSSGSIADTPSGQDSWTGTRWENGKLITVLEISATQRHPSVITPDHCATDSLVPLRVLRECMHQNDIELESIDVISNGQRTAQGTVLRGGYDRLVGPLPAVAIRTVWVVLRFDPGANVDAVFRRGGGRRGAERCAVIATARVRRALAAAHCASTILQAGQIHRISAEMLRQYAGAPMHEDWSGLTLIDSYNVAMGIDPWYITDATLTGLWARPTLETSVTVRLRPAAKGRTSVGALVRWATDEQLPVRHSTGMTSLNGSQRDAFFAGLPVGAIGLEYLTRSIEMSNEELDGIHLPTSGCGQLIGSDMSGRAIATRLSGQGVHTVVVRAELYVCQQVVLRAVAIGALVVVYTDRPHMWDVMVTSIGDANRIQFASGPGFIDPRCTLAVVDGMQPTALPSNCTALHIISSEYDALPARPDVIIDQPNGYGDHILLTAGGETIQVRLVTVSDELAYLGRPIQAFAQ
;
A
#
# COMPACT_ATOMS: atom_id res chain seq x y z
N MET A 1 16.26 31.85 -1.45
CA MET A 1 15.71 32.01 -0.08
C MET A 1 14.46 32.87 -0.16
N PRO A 2 13.35 32.54 0.53
CA PRO A 2 12.18 33.41 0.55
C PRO A 2 12.53 34.74 1.23
N ILE A 3 12.22 35.86 0.59
CA ILE A 3 12.48 37.23 1.09
C ILE A 3 11.97 37.42 2.52
N GLN A 4 10.86 36.78 2.87
CA GLN A 4 10.27 36.79 4.20
C GLN A 4 11.20 36.25 5.31
N ILE A 5 11.98 35.19 5.04
CA ILE A 5 12.89 34.60 6.02
C ILE A 5 14.06 35.55 6.30
N MET A 6 14.54 36.24 5.27
CA MET A 6 15.61 37.23 5.39
C MET A 6 15.15 38.43 6.22
N VAL A 7 13.97 38.96 5.93
CA VAL A 7 13.39 40.09 6.69
C VAL A 7 13.14 39.71 8.15
N ILE A 8 12.59 38.52 8.43
CA ILE A 8 12.38 38.04 9.81
C ILE A 8 13.70 37.87 10.56
N SER A 9 14.74 37.33 9.90
CA SER A 9 16.06 37.17 10.52
C SER A 9 16.71 38.52 10.86
N GLN A 10 16.59 39.52 9.98
CA GLN A 10 17.12 40.86 10.21
C GLN A 10 16.38 41.58 11.33
N LEU A 11 15.04 41.46 11.40
CA LEU A 11 14.24 42.04 12.48
C LEU A 11 14.53 41.41 13.84
N LEU A 12 14.75 40.09 13.90
CA LEU A 12 15.11 39.39 15.14
C LEU A 12 16.50 39.81 15.65
N VAL A 13 17.49 39.93 14.75
CA VAL A 13 18.81 40.43 15.11
C VAL A 13 18.73 41.88 15.58
N LEU A 14 17.96 42.73 14.90
CA LEU A 14 17.75 44.13 15.29
C LEU A 14 17.10 44.22 16.67
N ALA A 15 16.06 43.42 16.94
CA ALA A 15 15.38 43.38 18.24
C ALA A 15 16.31 42.91 19.36
N ALA A 16 17.14 41.89 19.12
CA ALA A 16 18.11 41.40 20.10
C ALA A 16 19.17 42.46 20.46
N VAL A 17 19.65 43.21 19.45
CA VAL A 17 20.58 44.33 19.65
C VAL A 17 19.92 45.47 20.43
N LEU A 18 18.67 45.81 20.09
CA LEU A 18 17.91 46.87 20.77
C LEU A 18 17.64 46.52 22.24
N ILE A 19 17.26 45.27 22.53
CA ILE A 19 17.03 44.77 23.90
C ILE A 19 18.34 44.81 24.69
N SER A 20 19.47 44.42 24.08
CA SER A 20 20.77 44.48 24.76
C SER A 20 21.18 45.89 25.12
N LEU A 21 20.92 46.86 24.23
CA LEU A 21 21.18 48.28 24.45
C LEU A 21 20.27 48.87 25.54
N LEU A 22 18.98 48.49 25.56
CA LEU A 22 17.99 49.01 26.52
C LEU A 22 18.20 48.49 27.95
N PHE A 23 18.62 47.23 28.11
CA PHE A 23 18.78 46.59 29.43
C PHE A 23 20.23 46.55 29.93
N GLY A 24 21.19 47.15 29.21
CA GLY A 24 22.60 47.18 29.58
C GLY A 24 23.23 45.78 29.62
N TRP A 25 22.70 44.84 28.84
CA TRP A 25 23.23 43.48 28.81
C TRP A 25 24.62 43.44 28.18
N PRO A 26 25.51 42.56 28.68
CA PRO A 26 26.84 42.43 28.10
C PRO A 26 26.75 41.92 26.65
N TRP A 27 27.66 42.39 25.80
CA TRP A 27 27.65 42.14 24.34
C TRP A 27 27.58 40.66 23.95
N TRP A 28 28.11 39.76 24.78
CA TRP A 28 28.03 38.32 24.54
C TRP A 28 26.61 37.76 24.63
N ALA A 29 25.72 38.38 25.41
CA ALA A 29 24.31 37.98 25.48
C ALA A 29 23.57 38.30 24.17
N ALA A 30 23.81 39.49 23.59
CA ALA A 30 23.28 39.85 22.27
C ALA A 30 23.80 38.91 21.18
N LEU A 31 25.09 38.57 21.23
CA LEU A 31 25.71 37.61 20.30
C LEU A 31 25.05 36.23 20.42
N LEU A 32 24.82 35.74 21.64
CA LEU A 32 24.22 34.43 21.88
C LEU A 32 22.76 34.39 21.41
N ILE A 33 21.98 35.45 21.65
CA ILE A 33 20.61 35.57 21.12
C ILE A 33 20.61 35.63 19.60
N ALA A 34 21.54 36.37 18.98
CA ALA A 34 21.66 36.44 17.54
C ALA A 34 22.03 35.07 16.94
N ILE A 35 22.98 34.35 17.54
CA ILE A 35 23.37 32.99 17.13
C ILE A 35 22.19 32.02 17.27
N VAL A 36 21.49 32.02 18.41
CA VAL A 36 20.33 31.16 18.63
C VAL A 36 19.20 31.50 17.66
N SER A 37 18.93 32.78 17.42
CA SER A 37 17.90 33.23 16.46
C SER A 37 18.25 32.82 15.04
N LEU A 38 19.52 33.00 14.64
CA LEU A 38 20.02 32.60 13.33
C LEU A 38 19.97 31.08 13.18
N ALA A 39 20.36 30.32 14.21
CA ALA A 39 20.24 28.87 14.23
C ALA A 39 18.78 28.41 14.17
N LEU A 40 17.84 29.11 14.83
CA LEU A 40 16.42 28.79 14.78
C LEU A 40 15.80 29.01 13.40
N VAL A 41 16.25 30.06 12.70
CA VAL A 41 15.71 30.50 11.41
C VAL A 41 16.40 29.82 10.23
N LEU A 42 17.73 29.68 10.28
CA LEU A 42 18.56 29.15 9.19
C LEU A 42 19.06 27.73 9.43
N GLY A 43 19.20 27.33 10.70
CA GLY A 43 19.69 26.00 11.06
C GLY A 43 18.73 24.93 10.54
N ARG A 44 19.29 23.99 9.79
CA ARG A 44 18.60 22.78 9.34
C ARG A 44 19.27 21.57 9.97
N TRP A 45 18.49 20.73 10.62
CA TRP A 45 18.95 19.48 11.21
C TRP A 45 17.98 18.36 10.80
N GLY A 46 18.49 17.24 10.29
CA GLY A 46 17.67 16.12 9.82
C GLY A 46 16.69 16.47 8.69
N GLY A 47 17.02 17.46 7.84
CA GLY A 47 16.16 17.92 6.73
C GLY A 47 15.08 18.94 7.12
N GLN A 48 14.90 19.22 8.42
CA GLN A 48 13.93 20.17 8.97
C GLN A 48 14.60 21.38 9.62
N THR A 49 13.85 22.47 9.87
CA THR A 49 14.38 23.65 10.57
C THR A 49 14.49 23.40 12.07
N VAL A 50 15.44 24.05 12.76
CA VAL A 50 15.56 23.95 14.23
C VAL A 50 14.27 24.41 14.94
N ARG A 51 13.57 25.41 14.39
CA ARG A 51 12.23 25.80 14.86
C ARG A 51 11.23 24.64 14.82
N HIS A 52 11.23 23.85 13.75
CA HIS A 52 10.34 22.68 13.64
C HIS A 52 10.60 21.72 14.80
N TRP A 53 11.86 21.36 15.06
CA TRP A 53 12.22 20.47 16.17
C TRP A 53 11.83 21.00 17.55
N ALA A 54 11.98 22.31 17.80
CA ALA A 54 11.55 22.93 19.06
C ALA A 54 10.03 22.81 19.26
N VAL A 55 9.24 23.08 18.22
CA VAL A 55 7.78 22.93 18.27
C VAL A 55 7.37 21.47 18.42
N THR A 56 8.02 20.55 17.69
CA THR A 56 7.75 19.12 17.77
C THR A 56 8.09 18.55 19.14
N GLY A 57 9.23 18.93 19.72
CA GLY A 57 9.60 18.56 21.09
C GLY A 57 8.60 19.07 22.12
N PHE A 58 8.15 20.33 22.00
CA PHE A 58 7.13 20.87 22.87
C PHE A 58 5.78 20.14 22.74
N LYS A 59 5.34 19.83 21.51
CA LYS A 59 4.11 19.06 21.27
C LYS A 59 4.20 17.64 21.85
N TYR A 60 5.34 16.98 21.66
CA TYR A 60 5.61 15.64 22.18
C TYR A 60 5.54 15.63 23.71
N LEU A 61 6.24 16.57 24.38
CA LEU A 61 6.24 16.69 25.84
C LEU A 61 4.88 17.08 26.42
N THR A 62 4.10 17.90 25.71
CA THR A 62 2.75 18.31 26.14
C THR A 62 1.67 17.28 25.83
N GLY A 63 2.01 16.16 25.18
CA GLY A 63 1.05 15.10 24.83
C GLY A 63 -0.05 15.56 23.87
N ARG A 64 0.18 16.63 23.10
CA ARG A 64 -0.78 17.15 22.11
C ARG A 64 -0.74 16.30 20.85
N THR A 65 -1.28 15.09 20.96
CA THR A 65 -1.40 14.15 19.85
C THR A 65 -2.79 14.22 19.24
N TYR A 66 -2.89 13.92 17.95
CA TYR A 66 -4.17 13.79 17.28
C TYR A 66 -5.14 12.84 18.04
N ARG A 67 -6.39 13.31 18.21
CA ARG A 67 -7.51 12.51 18.71
C ARG A 67 -8.60 12.51 17.63
N SER A 68 -8.86 11.33 17.04
CA SER A 68 -9.94 11.15 16.08
C SER A 68 -11.29 11.44 16.74
N SER A 69 -12.06 12.37 16.17
CA SER A 69 -13.42 12.69 16.63
C SER A 69 -14.45 12.74 15.50
N GLY A 70 -14.04 12.42 14.27
CA GLY A 70 -14.93 12.44 13.11
C GLY A 70 -16.01 11.37 13.14
N SER A 71 -17.20 11.72 12.65
CA SER A 71 -18.32 10.79 12.48
C SER A 71 -18.34 10.24 11.06
N ILE A 72 -18.57 8.93 10.94
CA ILE A 72 -18.72 8.23 9.66
C ILE A 72 -20.19 7.86 9.51
N ALA A 73 -20.79 8.15 8.35
CA ALA A 73 -22.18 7.83 8.06
C ALA A 73 -22.35 7.46 6.58
N ASP A 74 -23.36 6.66 6.28
CA ASP A 74 -23.75 6.40 4.90
C ASP A 74 -24.64 7.52 4.37
N THR A 75 -24.24 8.09 3.24
CA THR A 75 -24.98 9.12 2.52
C THR A 75 -25.58 8.52 1.24
N PRO A 76 -26.88 8.73 0.95
CA PRO A 76 -27.49 8.22 -0.28
C PRO A 76 -26.80 8.80 -1.53
N SER A 77 -26.39 7.93 -2.45
CA SER A 77 -25.83 8.30 -3.76
C SER A 77 -26.77 8.03 -4.95
N GLY A 78 -27.90 7.39 -4.69
CA GLY A 78 -28.94 7.06 -5.66
C GLY A 78 -30.10 6.32 -4.97
N GLN A 79 -30.98 5.69 -5.75
CA GLN A 79 -32.16 5.00 -5.21
C GLN A 79 -31.77 3.80 -4.30
N ASP A 80 -30.73 3.05 -4.66
CA ASP A 80 -30.21 1.89 -3.90
C ASP A 80 -28.66 1.88 -3.81
N SER A 81 -28.04 3.05 -3.70
CA SER A 81 -26.58 3.14 -3.55
C SER A 81 -26.21 4.10 -2.43
N TRP A 82 -25.19 3.72 -1.67
CA TRP A 82 -24.71 4.45 -0.49
C TRP A 82 -23.22 4.73 -0.62
N THR A 83 -22.84 5.93 -0.23
CA THR A 83 -21.44 6.36 -0.14
C THR A 83 -21.14 6.64 1.32
N GLY A 84 -20.11 6.00 1.85
CA GLY A 84 -19.60 6.32 3.17
C GLY A 84 -18.94 7.69 3.15
N THR A 85 -19.44 8.60 3.99
CA THR A 85 -18.86 9.92 4.21
C THR A 85 -18.36 10.02 5.64
N ARG A 86 -17.17 10.60 5.81
CA ARG A 86 -16.66 10.99 7.13
C ARG A 86 -16.63 12.50 7.24
N TRP A 87 -17.19 13.02 8.32
CA TRP A 87 -17.12 14.43 8.67
C TRP A 87 -16.15 14.64 9.83
N GLU A 88 -15.13 15.49 9.62
CA GLU A 88 -14.14 15.82 10.66
C GLU A 88 -13.59 17.23 10.43
N ASN A 89 -13.38 18.03 11.48
CA ASN A 89 -12.80 19.38 11.38
C ASN A 89 -13.42 20.28 10.29
N GLY A 90 -14.73 20.16 10.05
CA GLY A 90 -15.46 20.94 9.04
C GLY A 90 -15.32 20.44 7.60
N LYS A 91 -14.57 19.35 7.36
CA LYS A 91 -14.32 18.78 6.04
C LYS A 91 -14.93 17.39 5.90
N LEU A 92 -15.12 16.99 4.65
CA LEU A 92 -15.70 15.70 4.27
C LEU A 92 -14.65 14.81 3.59
N ILE A 93 -14.64 13.53 3.96
CA ILE A 93 -13.82 12.50 3.34
C ILE A 93 -14.73 11.44 2.74
N THR A 94 -14.40 11.01 1.52
CA THR A 94 -14.94 9.80 0.90
C THR A 94 -13.79 8.94 0.39
N VAL A 95 -14.02 7.62 0.26
CA VAL A 95 -12.98 6.66 -0.09
C VAL A 95 -13.44 5.78 -1.25
N LEU A 96 -12.57 5.62 -2.23
CA LEU A 96 -12.67 4.66 -3.32
C LEU A 96 -11.59 3.59 -3.10
N GLU A 97 -11.94 2.32 -3.28
CA GLU A 97 -10.97 1.23 -3.39
C GLU A 97 -10.74 0.91 -4.87
N ILE A 98 -9.48 0.85 -5.28
CA ILE A 98 -9.10 0.45 -6.64
C ILE A 98 -9.13 -1.08 -6.73
N SER A 99 -9.84 -1.60 -7.73
CA SER A 99 -9.91 -3.03 -7.96
C SER A 99 -8.61 -3.54 -8.60
N ALA A 100 -8.14 -4.70 -8.16
CA ALA A 100 -6.95 -5.31 -8.74
C ALA A 100 -7.26 -5.87 -10.15
N THR A 101 -6.72 -5.25 -11.19
CA THR A 101 -6.98 -5.61 -12.60
C THR A 101 -5.77 -6.18 -13.34
N GLN A 102 -4.62 -6.36 -12.68
CA GLN A 102 -3.41 -6.89 -13.29
C GLN A 102 -3.66 -8.26 -13.94
N ARG A 103 -3.24 -8.38 -15.21
CA ARG A 103 -3.36 -9.62 -16.00
C ARG A 103 -1.99 -10.16 -16.42
N HIS A 104 -1.03 -9.27 -16.65
CA HIS A 104 0.31 -9.63 -17.10
C HIS A 104 1.24 -9.94 -15.92
N PRO A 105 2.23 -10.84 -16.09
CA PRO A 105 3.28 -11.05 -15.09
C PRO A 105 4.05 -9.75 -14.82
N SER A 106 4.46 -9.54 -13.57
CA SER A 106 5.34 -8.43 -13.21
C SER A 106 6.81 -8.81 -13.41
N VAL A 107 7.55 -7.93 -14.07
CA VAL A 107 9.02 -8.02 -14.17
C VAL A 107 9.61 -7.09 -13.11
N ILE A 108 10.37 -7.67 -12.19
CA ILE A 108 10.88 -6.97 -11.00
C ILE A 108 12.39 -6.89 -11.07
N THR A 109 12.88 -5.69 -10.84
CA THR A 109 14.30 -5.33 -10.66
C THR A 109 14.43 -4.56 -9.34
N PRO A 110 15.64 -4.38 -8.80
CA PRO A 110 15.83 -3.63 -7.56
C PRO A 110 15.23 -2.21 -7.58
N ASP A 111 15.25 -1.54 -8.74
CA ASP A 111 14.83 -0.14 -8.87
C ASP A 111 13.45 0.04 -9.52
N HIS A 112 12.89 -1.02 -10.11
CA HIS A 112 11.66 -0.93 -10.89
C HIS A 112 10.83 -2.22 -10.80
N CYS A 113 9.51 -2.07 -10.69
CA CYS A 113 8.54 -3.17 -10.75
C CYS A 113 7.55 -2.89 -11.89
N ALA A 114 7.83 -3.46 -13.06
CA ALA A 114 7.00 -3.27 -14.24
C ALA A 114 5.65 -4.00 -14.06
N THR A 115 4.54 -3.29 -14.30
CA THR A 115 3.19 -3.81 -14.26
C THR A 115 2.31 -3.11 -15.31
N ASP A 116 1.25 -3.79 -15.73
CA ASP A 116 0.27 -3.32 -16.72
C ASP A 116 -0.81 -2.41 -16.11
N SER A 117 -0.93 -2.37 -14.78
CA SER A 117 -2.02 -1.69 -14.09
C SER A 117 -1.51 -0.65 -13.11
N LEU A 118 -1.66 0.62 -13.49
CA LEU A 118 -1.21 1.79 -12.75
C LEU A 118 -2.36 2.73 -12.42
N VAL A 119 -2.28 3.42 -11.28
CA VAL A 119 -3.23 4.48 -10.92
C VAL A 119 -3.01 5.70 -11.83
N PRO A 120 -4.02 6.15 -12.60
CA PRO A 120 -3.85 7.25 -13.54
C PRO A 120 -3.85 8.60 -12.79
N LEU A 121 -2.68 9.03 -12.31
CA LEU A 121 -2.53 10.25 -11.50
C LEU A 121 -2.97 11.53 -12.23
N ARG A 122 -2.74 11.62 -13.54
CA ARG A 122 -3.23 12.73 -14.38
C ARG A 122 -4.75 12.85 -14.38
N VAL A 123 -5.46 11.72 -14.44
CA VAL A 123 -6.93 11.68 -14.39
C VAL A 123 -7.43 12.12 -13.02
N LEU A 124 -6.77 11.67 -11.95
CA LEU A 124 -7.10 12.12 -10.59
C LEU A 124 -6.91 13.63 -10.43
N ARG A 125 -5.78 14.16 -10.92
CA ARG A 125 -5.54 15.61 -10.96
C ARG A 125 -6.66 16.36 -11.64
N GLU A 126 -7.07 15.94 -12.84
CA GLU A 126 -8.15 16.60 -13.60
C GLU A 126 -9.47 16.59 -12.83
N CYS A 127 -9.71 15.52 -12.06
CA CYS A 127 -10.85 15.42 -11.19
C CYS A 127 -10.77 16.27 -9.92
N MET A 128 -9.67 16.99 -9.63
CA MET A 128 -9.64 17.92 -8.51
C MET A 128 -10.53 19.15 -8.75
N HIS A 129 -10.69 19.57 -10.01
CA HIS A 129 -11.59 20.65 -10.40
C HIS A 129 -12.74 20.10 -11.25
N GLN A 130 -13.95 20.03 -10.67
CA GLN A 130 -15.11 19.39 -11.30
C GLN A 130 -16.28 20.34 -11.46
N ASN A 131 -16.28 21.09 -12.57
CA ASN A 131 -17.27 22.14 -12.84
C ASN A 131 -17.33 23.13 -11.67
N ASP A 132 -18.35 22.99 -10.81
CA ASP A 132 -18.60 23.87 -9.69
C ASP A 132 -18.11 23.31 -8.34
N ILE A 133 -17.47 22.15 -8.32
CA ILE A 133 -16.92 21.52 -7.11
C ILE A 133 -15.40 21.41 -7.23
N GLU A 134 -14.67 21.96 -6.27
CA GLU A 134 -13.23 21.84 -6.13
C GLU A 134 -12.89 20.97 -4.91
N LEU A 135 -12.11 19.91 -5.14
CA LEU A 135 -11.61 19.04 -4.08
C LEU A 135 -10.39 19.69 -3.43
N GLU A 136 -10.27 19.57 -2.11
CA GLU A 136 -9.11 20.09 -1.38
C GLU A 136 -7.86 19.25 -1.65
N SER A 137 -8.02 17.93 -1.67
CA SER A 137 -6.96 17.00 -2.03
C SER A 137 -7.51 15.67 -2.50
N ILE A 138 -6.67 14.93 -3.22
CA ILE A 138 -6.85 13.52 -3.54
C ILE A 138 -5.62 12.79 -3.04
N ASP A 139 -5.79 11.86 -2.10
CA ASP A 139 -4.70 11.05 -1.57
C ASP A 139 -4.79 9.64 -2.15
N VAL A 140 -3.72 9.16 -2.77
CA VAL A 140 -3.56 7.77 -3.20
C VAL A 140 -2.77 7.04 -2.12
N ILE A 141 -3.43 6.09 -1.44
CA ILE A 141 -2.83 5.30 -0.37
C ILE A 141 -2.65 3.88 -0.88
N SER A 142 -1.41 3.46 -1.04
CA SER A 142 -1.05 2.08 -1.36
C SER A 142 -0.60 1.39 -0.07
N ASN A 143 -1.31 0.35 0.35
CA ASN A 143 -0.88 -0.50 1.46
C ASN A 143 -0.52 -1.89 0.92
N GLY A 144 0.62 -2.41 1.35
CA GLY A 144 1.14 -3.65 0.81
C GLY A 144 1.85 -4.52 1.84
N GLN A 145 1.84 -5.82 1.56
CA GLN A 145 2.46 -6.87 2.35
C GLN A 145 3.19 -7.83 1.42
N ARG A 146 4.40 -8.24 1.81
CA ARG A 146 5.17 -9.26 1.08
C ARG A 146 4.63 -10.67 1.32
N THR A 147 4.26 -10.92 2.57
CA THR A 147 3.76 -12.20 3.08
C THR A 147 2.53 -11.93 3.93
N ALA A 148 1.61 -12.88 4.00
CA ALA A 148 0.48 -12.75 4.88
C ALA A 148 0.89 -12.72 6.35
N GLN A 149 0.17 -11.94 7.14
CA GLN A 149 0.42 -11.84 8.58
C GLN A 149 0.22 -13.19 9.27
N GLY A 150 1.09 -13.49 10.24
CA GLY A 150 1.01 -14.70 11.06
C GLY A 150 1.36 -16.01 10.34
N THR A 151 1.86 -15.97 9.10
CA THR A 151 2.31 -17.19 8.41
C THR A 151 3.69 -17.62 8.90
N VAL A 152 3.86 -18.93 9.12
CA VAL A 152 5.15 -19.54 9.46
C VAL A 152 6.15 -19.45 8.29
N LEU A 153 5.66 -19.24 7.07
CA LEU A 153 6.44 -19.22 5.84
C LEU A 153 7.13 -17.87 5.58
N ARG A 154 6.91 -16.86 6.43
CA ARG A 154 7.39 -15.49 6.19
C ARG A 154 8.90 -15.43 5.99
N GLY A 155 9.66 -16.02 6.91
CA GLY A 155 11.13 -15.95 6.88
C GLY A 155 11.73 -16.56 5.61
N GLY A 156 11.21 -17.72 5.17
CA GLY A 156 11.66 -18.38 3.95
C GLY A 156 11.27 -17.58 2.69
N TYR A 157 10.04 -17.05 2.64
CA TYR A 157 9.57 -16.27 1.51
C TYR A 157 10.26 -14.91 1.40
N ASP A 158 10.49 -14.21 2.51
CA ASP A 158 11.26 -12.95 2.53
C ASP A 158 12.70 -13.16 2.04
N ARG A 159 13.33 -14.30 2.37
CA ARG A 159 14.65 -14.68 1.85
C ARG A 159 14.64 -15.01 0.36
N LEU A 160 13.60 -15.68 -0.12
CA LEU A 160 13.38 -15.95 -1.55
C LEU A 160 13.26 -14.64 -2.36
N VAL A 161 12.47 -13.68 -1.88
CA VAL A 161 12.29 -12.38 -2.54
C VAL A 161 13.54 -11.50 -2.42
N GLY A 162 14.23 -11.55 -1.28
CA GLY A 162 15.44 -10.79 -1.04
C GLY A 162 15.20 -9.27 -1.12
N PRO A 163 16.11 -8.50 -1.74
CA PRO A 163 16.05 -7.04 -1.80
C PRO A 163 15.09 -6.50 -2.85
N LEU A 164 14.35 -7.37 -3.57
CA LEU A 164 13.45 -6.93 -4.62
C LEU A 164 12.26 -6.17 -4.03
N PRO A 165 11.77 -5.10 -4.67
CA PRO A 165 10.56 -4.37 -4.27
C PRO A 165 9.26 -5.13 -4.60
N ALA A 166 9.25 -6.45 -4.41
CA ALA A 166 8.11 -7.31 -4.71
C ALA A 166 7.10 -7.27 -3.56
N VAL A 167 5.85 -6.92 -3.88
CA VAL A 167 4.75 -6.82 -2.93
C VAL A 167 3.66 -7.76 -3.39
N ALA A 168 3.44 -8.85 -2.65
CA ALA A 168 2.51 -9.88 -3.10
C ALA A 168 1.06 -9.43 -3.00
N ILE A 169 0.69 -8.81 -1.88
CA ILE A 169 -0.65 -8.25 -1.64
C ILE A 169 -0.51 -6.74 -1.61
N ARG A 170 -1.31 -6.04 -2.41
CA ARG A 170 -1.45 -4.58 -2.34
C ARG A 170 -2.91 -4.20 -2.49
N THR A 171 -3.34 -3.32 -1.62
CA THR A 171 -4.63 -2.63 -1.72
C THR A 171 -4.37 -1.15 -1.90
N VAL A 172 -5.09 -0.53 -2.83
CA VAL A 172 -4.95 0.89 -3.12
C VAL A 172 -6.28 1.59 -2.90
N TRP A 173 -6.25 2.67 -2.12
CA TRP A 173 -7.39 3.56 -1.92
C TRP A 173 -7.12 4.93 -2.50
N VAL A 174 -8.17 5.53 -3.06
CA VAL A 174 -8.20 6.93 -3.46
C VAL A 174 -9.14 7.66 -2.49
N VAL A 175 -8.57 8.53 -1.68
CA VAL A 175 -9.26 9.29 -0.65
C VAL A 175 -9.50 10.70 -1.17
N LEU A 176 -10.76 11.13 -1.19
CA LEU A 176 -11.15 12.47 -1.64
C LEU A 176 -11.46 13.31 -0.42
N ARG A 177 -10.82 14.48 -0.32
CA ARG A 177 -11.08 15.46 0.73
C ARG A 177 -11.80 16.66 0.14
N PHE A 178 -12.94 17.00 0.72
CA PHE A 178 -13.78 18.12 0.30
C PHE A 178 -13.92 19.13 1.43
N ASP A 179 -13.64 20.40 1.13
CA ASP A 179 -13.87 21.53 2.03
C ASP A 179 -15.16 22.27 1.63
N PRO A 180 -16.25 22.13 2.41
CA PRO A 180 -17.50 22.86 2.17
C PRO A 180 -17.33 24.38 2.24
N GLY A 181 -16.38 24.88 3.04
CA GLY A 181 -16.13 26.32 3.21
C GLY A 181 -15.51 26.96 1.98
N ALA A 182 -14.71 26.20 1.21
CA ALA A 182 -14.17 26.63 -0.07
C ALA A 182 -15.20 26.53 -1.22
N ASN A 183 -16.31 25.82 -1.02
CA ASN A 183 -17.28 25.45 -2.06
C ASN A 183 -18.72 25.88 -1.72
N VAL A 184 -18.87 27.04 -1.07
CA VAL A 184 -20.15 27.50 -0.49
C VAL A 184 -21.29 27.53 -1.53
N ASP A 185 -21.03 28.05 -2.73
CA ASP A 185 -22.03 28.15 -3.79
C ASP A 185 -22.54 26.78 -4.26
N ALA A 186 -21.63 25.81 -4.40
CA ALA A 186 -21.96 24.46 -4.80
C ALA A 186 -22.77 23.73 -3.73
N VAL A 187 -22.42 23.95 -2.46
CA VAL A 187 -23.17 23.45 -1.30
C VAL A 187 -24.57 24.05 -1.26
N PHE A 188 -24.69 25.37 -1.45
CA PHE A 188 -25.97 26.08 -1.44
C PHE A 188 -26.92 25.57 -2.53
N ARG A 189 -26.43 25.44 -3.78
CA ARG A 189 -27.21 24.88 -4.92
C ARG A 189 -27.74 23.46 -4.66
N ARG A 190 -27.15 22.72 -3.73
CA ARG A 190 -27.51 21.32 -3.41
C ARG A 190 -28.29 21.17 -2.11
N GLY A 191 -28.87 22.25 -1.60
CA GLY A 191 -29.74 22.28 -0.41
C GLY A 191 -29.09 22.87 0.83
N GLY A 192 -27.85 23.34 0.75
CA GLY A 192 -27.16 24.04 1.82
C GLY A 192 -26.77 23.15 3.02
N GLY A 193 -26.01 23.76 3.94
CA GLY A 193 -25.57 23.14 5.19
C GLY A 193 -24.89 21.79 4.99
N ARG A 194 -25.06 20.89 5.97
CA ARG A 194 -24.44 19.57 5.99
C ARG A 194 -24.90 18.68 4.83
N ARG A 195 -26.21 18.63 4.55
CA ARG A 195 -26.77 17.79 3.47
C ARG A 195 -26.28 18.22 2.09
N GLY A 196 -26.18 19.52 1.83
CA GLY A 196 -25.63 20.04 0.58
C GLY A 196 -24.15 19.66 0.41
N ALA A 197 -23.38 19.75 1.49
CA ALA A 197 -21.96 19.35 1.51
C ALA A 197 -21.76 17.85 1.29
N GLU A 198 -22.52 17.00 1.97
CA GLU A 198 -22.51 15.55 1.77
C GLU A 198 -22.87 15.19 0.32
N ARG A 199 -23.90 15.83 -0.26
CA ARG A 199 -24.24 15.66 -1.69
C ARG A 199 -23.12 16.10 -2.63
N CYS A 200 -22.44 17.20 -2.36
CA CYS A 200 -21.26 17.62 -3.14
C CYS A 200 -20.19 16.53 -3.14
N ALA A 201 -19.82 16.03 -1.96
CA ALA A 201 -18.79 14.99 -1.81
C ALA A 201 -19.19 13.70 -2.56
N VAL A 202 -20.45 13.27 -2.43
CA VAL A 202 -20.97 12.09 -3.14
C VAL A 202 -20.92 12.27 -4.67
N ILE A 203 -21.35 13.42 -5.18
CA ILE A 203 -21.30 13.74 -6.61
C ILE A 203 -19.84 13.74 -7.10
N ALA A 204 -18.94 14.36 -6.34
CA ALA A 204 -17.54 14.44 -6.70
C ALA A 204 -16.87 13.05 -6.74
N THR A 205 -17.20 12.20 -5.78
CA THR A 205 -16.74 10.81 -5.71
C THR A 205 -17.24 9.99 -6.89
N ALA A 206 -18.52 10.12 -7.23
CA ALA A 206 -19.10 9.43 -8.38
C ALA A 206 -18.47 9.88 -9.71
N ARG A 207 -18.06 11.15 -9.84
CA ARG A 207 -17.34 11.67 -11.01
C ARG A 207 -15.92 11.11 -11.10
N VAL A 208 -15.17 11.09 -9.98
CA VAL A 208 -13.83 10.45 -9.94
C VAL A 208 -13.92 8.99 -10.34
N ARG A 209 -14.86 8.22 -9.77
CA ARG A 209 -15.06 6.81 -10.14
C ARG A 209 -15.31 6.62 -11.65
N ARG A 210 -16.15 7.47 -12.25
CA ARG A 210 -16.42 7.42 -13.70
C ARG A 210 -15.18 7.75 -14.52
N ALA A 211 -14.40 8.75 -14.11
CA ALA A 211 -13.16 9.12 -14.79
C ALA A 211 -12.10 8.01 -14.71
N LEU A 212 -11.95 7.38 -13.53
CA LEU A 212 -11.10 6.21 -13.36
C LEU A 212 -11.54 5.04 -14.24
N ALA A 213 -12.85 4.73 -14.28
CA ALA A 213 -13.38 3.68 -15.14
C ALA A 213 -13.16 3.96 -16.64
N ALA A 214 -13.28 5.22 -17.07
CA ALA A 214 -12.99 5.64 -18.44
C ALA A 214 -11.50 5.48 -18.80
N ALA A 215 -10.61 5.56 -17.81
CA ALA A 215 -9.18 5.29 -17.92
C ALA A 215 -8.81 3.82 -17.64
N HIS A 216 -9.78 2.89 -17.74
CA HIS A 216 -9.61 1.45 -17.49
C HIS A 216 -9.14 1.08 -16.07
N CYS A 217 -9.30 1.98 -15.10
CA CYS A 217 -9.00 1.76 -13.69
C CYS A 217 -10.31 1.52 -12.92
N ALA A 218 -10.69 0.24 -12.75
CA ALA A 218 -11.89 -0.11 -12.01
C ALA A 218 -11.79 0.27 -10.52
N SER A 219 -12.87 0.79 -9.94
CA SER A 219 -12.92 1.18 -8.54
C SER A 219 -14.32 1.09 -7.94
N THR A 220 -14.37 0.84 -6.64
CA THR A 220 -15.59 0.71 -5.84
C THR A 220 -15.66 1.83 -4.80
N ILE A 221 -16.81 2.49 -4.69
CA ILE A 221 -17.06 3.47 -3.61
C ILE A 221 -17.33 2.70 -2.32
N LEU A 222 -16.61 3.04 -1.25
CA LEU A 222 -16.78 2.38 0.03
C LEU A 222 -17.95 2.97 0.82
N GLN A 223 -18.70 2.09 1.48
CA GLN A 223 -19.72 2.41 2.48
C GLN A 223 -19.08 2.63 3.86
N ALA A 224 -19.81 3.28 4.77
CA ALA A 224 -19.35 3.60 6.12
C ALA A 224 -18.82 2.38 6.88
N GLY A 225 -19.53 1.25 6.80
CA GLY A 225 -19.10 -0.01 7.42
C GLY A 225 -17.78 -0.55 6.86
N GLN A 226 -17.57 -0.44 5.54
CA GLN A 226 -16.32 -0.87 4.89
C GLN A 226 -15.16 0.05 5.27
N ILE A 227 -15.40 1.37 5.30
CA ILE A 227 -14.46 2.40 5.75
C ILE A 227 -14.03 2.14 7.21
N HIS A 228 -14.98 1.82 8.09
CA HIS A 228 -14.72 1.49 9.48
C HIS A 228 -13.87 0.22 9.60
N ARG A 229 -14.21 -0.84 8.86
CA ARG A 229 -13.48 -2.10 8.86
C ARG A 229 -12.02 -1.92 8.41
N ILE A 230 -11.78 -1.25 7.29
CA ILE A 230 -10.41 -0.99 6.79
C ILE A 230 -9.61 -0.17 7.79
N SER A 231 -10.23 0.85 8.40
CA SER A 231 -9.58 1.65 9.43
C SER A 231 -9.22 0.76 10.63
N ALA A 232 -10.13 -0.09 11.08
CA ALA A 232 -9.92 -0.99 12.21
C ALA A 232 -8.84 -2.05 11.94
N GLU A 233 -8.77 -2.57 10.72
CA GLU A 233 -7.74 -3.50 10.26
C GLU A 233 -6.35 -2.85 10.28
N MET A 234 -6.22 -1.64 9.72
CA MET A 234 -4.96 -0.88 9.79
C MET A 234 -4.58 -0.46 11.20
N LEU A 235 -5.58 -0.21 12.06
CA LEU A 235 -5.41 0.09 13.49
C LEU A 235 -5.14 -1.18 14.32
N ARG A 236 -5.09 -2.38 13.70
CA ARG A 236 -4.91 -3.70 14.32
C ARG A 236 -5.68 -3.91 15.62
N GLN A 237 -6.93 -3.46 15.58
CA GLN A 237 -7.98 -3.56 16.59
C GLN A 237 -8.04 -2.45 17.65
N TYR A 238 -9.08 -1.64 17.43
CA TYR A 238 -9.82 -0.81 18.37
C TYR A 238 -9.10 0.41 18.97
N ALA A 239 -9.73 1.55 18.72
CA ALA A 239 -9.62 2.75 19.53
C ALA A 239 -9.59 2.38 21.03
N GLY A 240 -8.42 2.49 21.64
CA GLY A 240 -8.20 2.16 23.05
C GLY A 240 -6.99 1.27 23.32
N ALA A 241 -6.45 0.55 22.33
CA ALA A 241 -5.17 -0.13 22.50
C ALA A 241 -4.08 0.90 22.89
N PRO A 242 -3.22 0.61 23.88
CA PRO A 242 -2.17 1.52 24.31
C PRO A 242 -1.16 1.66 23.17
N MET A 243 -1.31 2.73 22.39
CA MET A 243 -0.32 3.17 21.44
C MET A 243 0.74 3.96 22.20
N HIS A 244 1.96 3.44 22.21
CA HIS A 244 3.09 4.13 22.82
C HIS A 244 3.89 4.84 21.73
N GLU A 245 3.94 6.16 21.80
CA GLU A 245 4.74 6.97 20.89
C GLU A 245 6.13 7.20 21.48
N ASP A 246 7.13 6.57 20.88
CA ASP A 246 8.52 6.90 21.07
C ASP A 246 8.90 8.10 20.19
N TRP A 247 10.02 8.75 20.50
CA TRP A 247 10.54 9.81 19.63
C TRP A 247 10.76 9.32 18.19
N SER A 248 11.22 8.08 17.99
CA SER A 248 11.58 7.56 16.67
C SER A 248 10.53 6.67 16.01
N GLY A 249 9.47 6.28 16.72
CA GLY A 249 8.48 5.36 16.18
C GLY A 249 7.26 5.20 17.09
N LEU A 250 6.39 4.29 16.69
CA LEU A 250 5.09 4.09 17.29
C LEU A 250 4.87 2.60 17.55
N THR A 251 4.83 2.22 18.81
CA THR A 251 4.61 0.84 19.22
C THR A 251 3.11 0.57 19.33
N LEU A 252 2.64 -0.39 18.52
CA LEU A 252 1.34 -1.05 18.61
C LEU A 252 1.52 -2.44 19.24
N ILE A 253 0.41 -3.16 19.49
CA ILE A 253 0.40 -4.46 20.18
C ILE A 253 1.39 -5.45 19.54
N ASP A 254 1.35 -5.60 18.22
CA ASP A 254 2.14 -6.60 17.48
C ASP A 254 3.09 -5.99 16.44
N SER A 255 3.37 -4.68 16.52
CA SER A 255 4.28 -4.05 15.56
C SER A 255 4.87 -2.73 16.03
N TYR A 256 6.10 -2.48 15.60
CA TYR A 256 6.74 -1.18 15.65
C TYR A 256 6.54 -0.45 14.31
N ASN A 257 5.93 0.73 14.34
CA ASN A 257 5.65 1.52 13.15
C ASN A 257 6.60 2.71 13.08
N VAL A 258 7.20 2.91 11.90
CA VAL A 258 8.01 4.10 11.61
C VAL A 258 7.45 4.78 10.39
N ALA A 259 7.09 6.05 10.55
CA ALA A 259 6.67 6.92 9.46
C ALA A 259 7.75 7.94 9.11
N MET A 260 7.94 8.16 7.81
CA MET A 260 8.85 9.15 7.25
C MET A 260 8.14 9.95 6.16
N GLY A 261 8.43 11.24 6.09
CA GLY A 261 8.06 12.06 4.94
C GLY A 261 9.05 11.83 3.80
N ILE A 262 8.62 11.99 2.56
CA ILE A 262 9.52 11.97 1.41
C ILE A 262 9.90 13.42 1.10
N ASP A 263 11.20 13.67 0.91
CA ASP A 263 11.65 14.97 0.43
C ASP A 263 11.05 15.22 -0.97
N PRO A 264 10.41 16.37 -1.21
CA PRO A 264 9.67 16.58 -2.45
C PRO A 264 10.48 16.37 -3.73
N TRP A 265 11.79 16.67 -3.70
CA TRP A 265 12.69 16.47 -4.85
C TRP A 265 13.02 15.00 -5.14
N TYR A 266 12.68 14.10 -4.21
CA TYR A 266 12.90 12.66 -4.30
C TYR A 266 11.60 11.89 -4.51
N ILE A 267 10.47 12.57 -4.75
CA ILE A 267 9.22 11.92 -5.16
C ILE A 267 9.37 11.50 -6.63
N THR A 268 10.03 10.36 -6.84
CA THR A 268 10.29 9.75 -8.15
C THR A 268 9.85 8.29 -8.14
N ASP A 269 9.66 7.71 -9.33
CA ASP A 269 9.28 6.30 -9.49
C ASP A 269 10.24 5.34 -8.78
N ALA A 270 11.55 5.56 -8.94
CA ALA A 270 12.60 4.75 -8.34
C ALA A 270 12.56 4.84 -6.80
N THR A 271 12.40 6.04 -6.23
CA THR A 271 12.28 6.19 -4.77
C THR A 271 11.05 5.47 -4.25
N LEU A 272 9.89 5.70 -4.86
CA LEU A 272 8.61 5.10 -4.43
C LEU A 272 8.61 3.58 -4.58
N THR A 273 9.26 3.05 -5.62
CA THR A 273 9.47 1.61 -5.82
C THR A 273 10.41 1.04 -4.77
N GLY A 274 11.54 1.70 -4.50
CA GLY A 274 12.52 1.26 -3.50
C GLY A 274 11.99 1.20 -2.06
N LEU A 275 10.91 1.91 -1.74
CA LEU A 275 10.26 1.83 -0.41
C LEU A 275 9.78 0.41 -0.08
N TRP A 276 9.41 -0.35 -1.10
CA TRP A 276 8.88 -1.72 -0.99
C TRP A 276 9.97 -2.78 -0.89
N ALA A 277 11.25 -2.42 -1.10
CA ALA A 277 12.40 -3.31 -0.98
C ALA A 277 12.71 -3.73 0.47
N ARG A 278 12.12 -3.04 1.45
CA ARG A 278 12.30 -3.38 2.87
C ARG A 278 11.44 -4.58 3.26
N PRO A 279 11.99 -5.57 3.98
CA PRO A 279 11.20 -6.66 4.55
C PRO A 279 10.42 -6.15 5.76
N THR A 280 9.14 -5.86 5.55
CA THR A 280 8.24 -5.31 6.58
C THR A 280 6.99 -6.16 6.70
N LEU A 281 6.36 -6.17 7.87
CA LEU A 281 5.03 -6.76 8.05
C LEU A 281 4.00 -6.07 7.16
N GLU A 282 4.13 -4.75 7.00
CA GLU A 282 3.24 -3.91 6.22
C GLU A 282 3.98 -2.63 5.81
N THR A 283 3.78 -2.19 4.57
CA THR A 283 4.25 -0.89 4.09
C THR A 283 3.05 -0.12 3.55
N SER A 284 2.86 1.10 4.04
CA SER A 284 1.87 2.03 3.49
C SER A 284 2.57 3.25 2.90
N VAL A 285 2.25 3.58 1.65
CA VAL A 285 2.73 4.76 0.95
C VAL A 285 1.54 5.64 0.64
N THR A 286 1.57 6.90 1.05
CA THR A 286 0.54 7.88 0.72
C THR A 286 1.14 8.96 -0.18
N VAL A 287 0.56 9.12 -1.37
CA VAL A 287 0.85 10.21 -2.30
C VAL A 287 -0.34 11.15 -2.32
N ARG A 288 -0.13 12.40 -1.91
CA ARG A 288 -1.17 13.43 -1.80
C ARG A 288 -1.05 14.42 -2.94
N LEU A 289 -2.14 14.56 -3.70
CA LEU A 289 -2.32 15.54 -4.76
C LEU A 289 -3.19 16.70 -4.23
N ARG A 290 -2.74 17.94 -4.45
CA ARG A 290 -3.51 19.14 -4.13
C ARG A 290 -3.56 20.09 -5.33
N PRO A 291 -4.65 20.85 -5.50
CA PRO A 291 -4.71 21.93 -6.47
C PRO A 291 -3.51 22.88 -6.31
N ALA A 292 -2.95 23.32 -7.44
CA ALA A 292 -1.88 24.31 -7.51
C ALA A 292 -2.16 25.27 -8.66
N ALA A 293 -1.18 26.10 -9.05
CA ALA A 293 -1.31 26.97 -10.21
C ALA A 293 -1.74 26.18 -11.47
N LYS A 294 -2.39 26.87 -12.42
CA LYS A 294 -2.98 26.25 -13.62
C LYS A 294 -2.00 25.32 -14.33
N GLY A 295 -2.37 24.05 -14.50
CA GLY A 295 -1.56 23.03 -15.17
C GLY A 295 -0.48 22.38 -14.29
N ARG A 296 -0.40 22.73 -13.00
CA ARG A 296 0.48 22.11 -12.02
C ARG A 296 -0.31 21.46 -10.90
N THR A 297 0.32 20.60 -10.13
CA THR A 297 -0.26 19.90 -8.98
C THR A 297 0.75 19.85 -7.86
N SER A 298 0.33 20.23 -6.65
CA SER A 298 1.18 20.09 -5.47
C SER A 298 1.16 18.62 -5.04
N VAL A 299 2.31 17.95 -5.13
CA VAL A 299 2.49 16.54 -4.77
C VAL A 299 3.35 16.43 -3.53
N GLY A 300 2.85 15.73 -2.51
CA GLY A 300 3.61 15.36 -1.30
C GLY A 300 3.46 13.88 -1.01
N ALA A 301 4.43 13.28 -0.33
CA ALA A 301 4.37 11.85 -0.01
C ALA A 301 4.93 11.52 1.37
N LEU A 302 4.41 10.45 1.96
CA LEU A 302 4.92 9.83 3.18
C LEU A 302 4.88 8.30 3.04
N VAL A 303 5.73 7.64 3.81
CA VAL A 303 5.78 6.19 3.93
C VAL A 303 5.68 5.79 5.41
N ARG A 304 5.01 4.68 5.65
CA ARG A 304 4.96 3.99 6.95
C ARG A 304 5.39 2.56 6.76
N TRP A 305 6.33 2.11 7.58
CA TRP A 305 6.74 0.72 7.68
C TRP A 305 6.31 0.17 9.03
N ALA A 306 5.69 -1.01 9.04
CA ALA A 306 5.42 -1.78 10.24
C ALA A 306 6.36 -2.97 10.30
N THR A 307 7.09 -3.11 11.39
CA THR A 307 8.04 -4.19 11.63
C THR A 307 7.78 -4.88 12.95
N ASP A 308 8.31 -6.09 13.07
CA ASP A 308 8.29 -6.95 14.22
C ASP A 308 9.15 -6.40 15.36
N GLU A 309 10.28 -5.78 15.01
CA GLU A 309 11.20 -5.16 15.95
C GLU A 309 11.48 -3.69 15.61
N GLN A 310 12.05 -2.97 16.56
CA GLN A 310 12.55 -1.62 16.32
C GLN A 310 13.71 -1.66 15.33
N LEU A 311 13.43 -1.27 14.08
CA LEU A 311 14.49 -1.06 13.10
C LEU A 311 15.21 0.27 13.38
N PRO A 312 16.54 0.31 13.31
CA PRO A 312 17.25 1.58 13.35
C PRO A 312 16.82 2.41 12.15
N VAL A 313 16.31 3.62 12.41
CA VAL A 313 15.92 4.57 11.36
C VAL A 313 17.17 4.93 10.57
N ARG A 314 17.38 4.25 9.43
CA ARG A 314 18.44 4.64 8.49
C ARG A 314 18.00 5.93 7.81
N HIS A 315 18.74 7.01 8.07
CA HIS A 315 18.72 8.18 7.22
C HIS A 315 19.04 7.73 5.79
N SER A 316 17.99 7.64 4.99
CA SER A 316 18.09 7.31 3.56
C SER A 316 17.96 8.62 2.80
N THR A 317 18.75 8.76 1.75
CA THR A 317 18.70 9.92 0.87
C THR A 317 17.26 10.13 0.40
N GLY A 318 16.78 11.36 0.46
CA GLY A 318 15.41 11.70 0.07
C GLY A 318 14.33 11.43 1.12
N MET A 319 14.66 10.92 2.32
CA MET A 319 13.69 10.78 3.42
C MET A 319 13.80 11.91 4.44
N THR A 320 12.67 12.33 4.97
CA THR A 320 12.52 13.34 6.02
C THR A 320 12.03 12.67 7.29
N SER A 321 12.76 12.85 8.40
CA SER A 321 12.34 12.31 9.69
C SER A 321 11.07 13.00 10.19
N LEU A 322 10.16 12.21 10.77
CA LEU A 322 8.95 12.66 11.48
C LEU A 322 9.05 12.33 12.97
N ASN A 323 10.25 12.33 13.54
CA ASN A 323 10.45 11.99 14.95
C ASN A 323 9.66 12.94 15.86
N GLY A 324 9.04 12.40 16.91
CA GLY A 324 8.15 13.14 17.82
C GLY A 324 6.77 13.48 17.23
N SER A 325 6.43 12.96 16.05
CA SER A 325 5.11 13.10 15.41
C SER A 325 4.70 11.80 14.71
N GLN A 326 5.15 10.66 15.23
CA GLN A 326 4.91 9.33 14.66
C GLN A 326 3.46 8.90 14.79
N ARG A 327 2.79 9.26 15.89
CA ARG A 327 1.35 9.04 16.06
C ARG A 327 0.54 9.81 15.03
N ASP A 328 0.84 11.10 14.85
CA ASP A 328 0.19 11.93 13.85
C ASP A 328 0.47 11.37 12.44
N ALA A 329 1.71 11.02 12.13
CA ALA A 329 2.08 10.44 10.83
C ALA A 329 1.40 9.10 10.54
N PHE A 330 1.21 8.26 11.57
CA PHE A 330 0.44 7.03 11.47
C PHE A 330 -1.01 7.34 11.04
N PHE A 331 -1.69 8.28 11.70
CA PHE A 331 -3.04 8.67 11.29
C PHE A 331 -3.07 9.35 9.93
N ALA A 332 -2.04 10.10 9.53
CA ALA A 332 -1.98 10.75 8.22
C ALA A 332 -1.94 9.75 7.05
N GLY A 333 -1.41 8.53 7.29
CA GLY A 333 -1.32 7.45 6.31
C GLY A 333 -2.50 6.47 6.27
N LEU A 334 -3.59 6.75 7.01
CA LEU A 334 -4.82 5.95 6.97
C LEU A 334 -5.80 6.46 5.90
N PRO A 335 -6.62 5.60 5.25
CA PRO A 335 -7.67 6.01 4.30
C PRO A 335 -8.68 7.00 4.86
N VAL A 336 -8.83 7.00 6.17
CA VAL A 336 -9.76 7.83 6.94
C VAL A 336 -8.99 8.77 7.87
N GLY A 337 -7.72 8.96 7.52
CA GLY A 337 -6.71 9.62 8.30
C GLY A 337 -7.03 11.07 8.61
N ALA A 338 -6.55 11.49 9.77
CA ALA A 338 -6.73 12.81 10.35
C ALA A 338 -6.68 13.96 9.35
N ILE A 339 -7.69 14.83 9.45
CA ILE A 339 -7.72 16.11 8.74
C ILE A 339 -6.88 17.12 9.51
N GLY A 340 -5.98 17.84 8.85
CA GLY A 340 -5.08 18.82 9.50
C GLY A 340 -3.64 18.33 9.69
N LEU A 341 -3.29 17.13 9.20
CA LEU A 341 -1.94 16.57 9.27
C LEU A 341 -1.14 16.77 7.98
N GLU A 342 -1.58 17.67 7.11
CA GLU A 342 -0.94 17.95 5.83
C GLU A 342 0.47 18.54 5.99
N TYR A 343 0.75 19.15 7.16
CA TYR A 343 2.07 19.69 7.50
C TYR A 343 3.19 18.62 7.57
N LEU A 344 2.83 17.34 7.68
CA LEU A 344 3.79 16.23 7.74
C LEU A 344 4.37 15.90 6.36
N THR A 345 3.64 16.23 5.29
CA THR A 345 4.07 16.03 3.90
C THR A 345 4.50 17.36 3.31
N ARG A 346 5.79 17.52 3.08
CA ARG A 346 6.26 18.61 2.22
C ARG A 346 5.83 18.30 0.78
N SER A 347 5.57 19.34 -0.01
CA SER A 347 5.15 19.17 -1.40
C SER A 347 6.01 19.94 -2.39
N ILE A 348 5.94 19.50 -3.64
CA ILE A 348 6.50 20.16 -4.82
C ILE A 348 5.40 20.29 -5.87
N GLU A 349 5.42 21.36 -6.64
CA GLU A 349 4.51 21.49 -7.77
C GLU A 349 5.06 20.71 -8.97
N MET A 350 4.29 19.76 -9.48
CA MET A 350 4.61 18.97 -10.66
C MET A 350 3.72 19.35 -11.84
N SER A 351 4.29 19.31 -13.04
CA SER A 351 3.58 19.32 -14.33
C SER A 351 2.89 17.98 -14.60
N ASN A 352 2.12 17.92 -15.68
CA ASN A 352 1.46 16.68 -16.10
C ASN A 352 2.45 15.62 -16.59
N GLU A 353 3.55 16.05 -17.20
CA GLU A 353 4.61 15.16 -17.69
C GLU A 353 5.39 14.54 -16.51
N GLU A 354 5.70 15.34 -15.49
CA GLU A 354 6.35 14.86 -14.25
C GLU A 354 5.43 13.90 -13.48
N LEU A 355 4.12 14.18 -13.43
CA LEU A 355 3.14 13.34 -12.74
C LEU A 355 2.93 11.98 -13.44
N ASP A 356 2.97 11.95 -14.77
CA ASP A 356 2.91 10.70 -15.55
C ASP A 356 4.14 9.82 -15.33
N GLY A 357 5.28 10.41 -14.95
CA GLY A 357 6.50 9.67 -14.61
C GLY A 357 6.46 8.98 -13.24
N ILE A 358 5.38 9.12 -12.46
CA ILE A 358 5.19 8.42 -11.19
C ILE A 358 4.27 7.22 -11.42
N HIS A 359 4.80 6.00 -11.28
CA HIS A 359 4.02 4.78 -11.45
C HIS A 359 3.58 4.23 -10.08
N LEU A 360 2.28 4.21 -9.84
CA LEU A 360 1.70 3.57 -8.66
C LEU A 360 0.90 2.33 -9.07
N PRO A 361 1.44 1.11 -8.90
CA PRO A 361 0.71 -0.12 -9.16
C PRO A 361 -0.61 -0.20 -8.38
N THR A 362 -1.68 -0.61 -9.07
CA THR A 362 -3.02 -0.78 -8.48
C THR A 362 -3.14 -2.04 -7.61
N SER A 363 -2.29 -3.04 -7.86
CA SER A 363 -2.29 -4.33 -7.16
C SER A 363 -0.88 -4.81 -6.84
N GLY A 364 -0.80 -5.89 -6.05
CA GLY A 364 0.45 -6.57 -5.77
C GLY A 364 0.86 -7.44 -6.96
N CYS A 365 2.16 -7.72 -7.09
CA CYS A 365 2.71 -8.54 -8.17
C CYS A 365 2.40 -10.04 -8.00
N GLY A 366 1.71 -10.43 -6.93
CA GLY A 366 1.48 -11.84 -6.58
C GLY A 366 2.75 -12.51 -6.07
N GLN A 367 2.88 -13.80 -6.34
CA GLN A 367 4.01 -14.56 -5.84
C GLN A 367 5.18 -14.58 -6.83
N LEU A 368 6.40 -14.65 -6.30
CA LEU A 368 7.57 -14.88 -7.13
C LEU A 368 7.50 -16.28 -7.76
N ILE A 369 7.64 -16.35 -9.07
CA ILE A 369 7.68 -17.60 -9.82
C ILE A 369 9.14 -18.00 -10.05
N GLY A 370 9.96 -17.06 -10.52
CA GLY A 370 11.36 -17.31 -10.81
C GLY A 370 12.02 -16.09 -11.43
N SER A 371 12.92 -16.32 -12.38
CA SER A 371 13.60 -15.28 -13.15
C SER A 371 13.46 -15.50 -14.65
N ASP A 372 13.41 -14.44 -15.44
CA ASP A 372 13.52 -14.56 -16.89
C ASP A 372 14.93 -14.96 -17.32
N MET A 373 15.13 -15.15 -18.62
CA MET A 373 16.45 -15.48 -19.18
C MET A 373 17.49 -14.37 -19.01
N SER A 374 17.09 -13.15 -18.64
CA SER A 374 17.98 -12.03 -18.31
C SER A 374 18.31 -11.94 -16.82
N GLY A 375 17.77 -12.85 -15.99
CA GLY A 375 17.94 -12.85 -14.54
C GLY A 375 17.05 -11.85 -13.80
N ARG A 376 16.05 -11.24 -14.47
CA ARG A 376 15.07 -10.35 -13.82
C ARG A 376 13.99 -11.19 -13.17
N ALA A 377 13.55 -10.81 -11.98
CA ALA A 377 12.55 -11.58 -11.25
C ALA A 377 11.18 -11.48 -11.92
N ILE A 378 10.47 -12.61 -12.00
CA ILE A 378 9.13 -12.72 -12.56
C ILE A 378 8.18 -13.15 -11.46
N ALA A 379 7.17 -12.33 -11.21
CA ALA A 379 6.09 -12.62 -10.28
C ALA A 379 4.74 -12.60 -11.01
N THR A 380 3.80 -13.41 -10.55
CA THR A 380 2.43 -13.36 -11.07
C THR A 380 1.41 -13.67 -9.98
N ARG A 381 0.20 -13.18 -10.18
CA ARG A 381 -0.95 -13.48 -9.32
C ARG A 381 -1.54 -14.82 -9.72
N LEU A 382 -1.61 -15.73 -8.76
CA LEU A 382 -2.27 -17.04 -8.93
C LEU A 382 -3.57 -17.15 -8.12
N SER A 383 -3.95 -16.10 -7.42
CA SER A 383 -5.20 -16.06 -6.66
C SER A 383 -5.74 -14.64 -6.47
N GLY A 384 -7.01 -14.58 -6.05
CA GLY A 384 -7.72 -13.35 -5.73
C GLY A 384 -8.46 -12.74 -6.93
N GLN A 385 -8.99 -11.53 -6.75
CA GLN A 385 -9.86 -10.89 -7.73
C GLN A 385 -9.21 -10.79 -9.12
N GLY A 386 -9.92 -11.26 -10.14
CA GLY A 386 -9.46 -11.24 -11.54
C GLY A 386 -8.64 -12.47 -11.96
N VAL A 387 -8.38 -13.43 -11.06
CA VAL A 387 -7.77 -14.72 -11.38
C VAL A 387 -8.72 -15.83 -10.94
N HIS A 388 -9.38 -16.48 -11.89
CA HIS A 388 -10.40 -17.50 -11.65
C HIS A 388 -9.87 -18.91 -11.90
N THR A 389 -9.03 -19.08 -12.92
CA THR A 389 -8.52 -20.40 -13.32
C THR A 389 -7.03 -20.36 -13.59
N VAL A 390 -6.29 -21.16 -12.84
CA VAL A 390 -4.85 -21.39 -13.01
C VAL A 390 -4.64 -22.84 -13.41
N VAL A 391 -3.76 -23.07 -14.37
CA VAL A 391 -3.33 -24.42 -14.76
C VAL A 391 -1.86 -24.57 -14.44
N VAL A 392 -1.50 -25.67 -13.81
CA VAL A 392 -0.11 -26.07 -13.59
C VAL A 392 0.09 -27.45 -14.21
N ARG A 393 0.83 -27.49 -15.31
CA ARG A 393 1.30 -28.72 -15.96
C ARG A 393 2.79 -28.84 -15.68
N ALA A 394 3.13 -29.45 -14.55
CA ALA A 394 4.49 -29.59 -14.08
C ALA A 394 4.62 -30.81 -13.17
N GLU A 395 5.83 -31.17 -12.82
CA GLU A 395 6.06 -32.15 -11.75
C GLU A 395 5.39 -31.70 -10.45
N LEU A 396 4.99 -32.66 -9.62
CA LEU A 396 4.26 -32.37 -8.40
C LEU A 396 5.05 -31.43 -7.47
N TYR A 397 6.38 -31.53 -7.46
CA TYR A 397 7.23 -30.67 -6.65
C TYR A 397 7.02 -29.18 -6.99
N VAL A 398 6.99 -28.83 -8.29
CA VAL A 398 6.72 -27.47 -8.75
C VAL A 398 5.30 -27.05 -8.39
N CYS A 399 4.32 -27.96 -8.52
CA CYS A 399 2.94 -27.69 -8.11
C CYS A 399 2.85 -27.37 -6.62
N GLN A 400 3.52 -28.14 -5.76
CA GLN A 400 3.55 -27.90 -4.32
C GLN A 400 4.30 -26.62 -3.96
N GLN A 401 5.41 -26.30 -4.64
CA GLN A 401 6.11 -25.03 -4.46
C GLN A 401 5.20 -23.83 -4.79
N VAL A 402 4.47 -23.91 -5.90
CA VAL A 402 3.48 -22.90 -6.28
C VAL A 402 2.42 -22.71 -5.19
N VAL A 403 1.92 -23.80 -4.61
CA VAL A 403 0.93 -23.76 -3.52
C VAL A 403 1.52 -23.23 -2.21
N LEU A 404 2.73 -23.66 -1.85
CA LEU A 404 3.45 -23.20 -0.65
C LEU A 404 3.62 -21.68 -0.67
N ARG A 405 4.04 -21.12 -1.80
CA ARG A 405 4.16 -19.67 -1.97
C ARG A 405 2.81 -18.98 -1.90
N ALA A 406 1.77 -19.59 -2.43
CA ALA A 406 0.42 -19.02 -2.35
C ALA A 406 -0.03 -18.92 -0.89
N VAL A 407 0.24 -19.94 -0.08
CA VAL A 407 -0.01 -19.91 1.38
C VAL A 407 0.83 -18.83 2.06
N ALA A 408 2.11 -18.69 1.69
CA ALA A 408 3.00 -17.66 2.26
C ALA A 408 2.48 -16.23 2.00
N ILE A 409 1.88 -16.01 0.84
CA ILE A 409 1.27 -14.72 0.48
C ILE A 409 -0.21 -14.61 0.87
N GLY A 410 -0.76 -15.56 1.62
CA GLY A 410 -2.08 -15.44 2.25
C GLY A 410 -3.24 -16.16 1.60
N ALA A 411 -2.99 -17.01 0.61
CA ALA A 411 -4.04 -17.88 0.10
C ALA A 411 -4.50 -18.85 1.20
N LEU A 412 -5.81 -18.93 1.40
CA LEU A 412 -6.46 -19.97 2.19
C LEU A 412 -6.77 -21.13 1.23
N VAL A 413 -6.01 -22.21 1.37
CA VAL A 413 -5.92 -23.30 0.42
C VAL A 413 -6.76 -24.50 0.86
N VAL A 414 -7.56 -25.02 -0.06
CA VAL A 414 -8.20 -26.33 0.09
C VAL A 414 -7.71 -27.24 -1.02
N VAL A 415 -7.14 -28.39 -0.64
CA VAL A 415 -6.62 -29.39 -1.57
C VAL A 415 -7.69 -30.45 -1.81
N TYR A 416 -8.23 -30.50 -3.02
CA TYR A 416 -9.11 -31.54 -3.52
C TYR A 416 -8.25 -32.57 -4.23
N THR A 417 -7.93 -33.67 -3.53
CA THR A 417 -7.05 -34.72 -4.07
C THR A 417 -7.53 -36.13 -3.79
N ASP A 418 -7.32 -37.03 -4.74
CA ASP A 418 -7.49 -38.49 -4.57
C ASP A 418 -6.21 -39.18 -4.05
N ARG A 419 -5.11 -38.43 -3.93
CA ARG A 419 -3.79 -38.89 -3.46
C ARG A 419 -3.23 -38.02 -2.31
N PRO A 420 -3.93 -37.94 -1.16
CA PRO A 420 -3.56 -37.05 -0.05
C PRO A 420 -2.14 -37.29 0.49
N HIS A 421 -1.66 -38.54 0.48
CA HIS A 421 -0.31 -38.91 0.90
C HIS A 421 0.81 -38.14 0.20
N MET A 422 0.58 -37.66 -1.03
CA MET A 422 1.55 -36.86 -1.76
C MET A 422 1.66 -35.42 -1.21
N TRP A 423 0.60 -34.92 -0.57
CA TRP A 423 0.50 -33.57 -0.01
C TRP A 423 0.74 -33.52 1.51
N ASP A 424 0.66 -34.67 2.19
CA ASP A 424 0.72 -34.79 3.65
C ASP A 424 1.95 -34.10 4.26
N VAL A 425 3.13 -34.24 3.64
CA VAL A 425 4.36 -33.60 4.13
C VAL A 425 4.19 -32.08 4.20
N MET A 426 3.66 -31.46 3.15
CA MET A 426 3.47 -30.02 3.10
C MET A 426 2.38 -29.56 4.08
N VAL A 427 1.22 -30.23 4.09
CA VAL A 427 0.10 -29.87 4.98
C VAL A 427 0.51 -29.99 6.45
N THR A 428 1.20 -31.08 6.81
CA THR A 428 1.67 -31.32 8.17
C THR A 428 2.79 -30.36 8.58
N SER A 429 3.72 -30.06 7.67
CA SER A 429 4.84 -29.15 7.96
C SER A 429 4.39 -27.69 8.10
N ILE A 430 3.36 -27.26 7.38
CA ILE A 430 2.75 -25.94 7.58
C ILE A 430 2.00 -25.91 8.92
N GLY A 431 1.28 -26.98 9.26
CA GLY A 431 0.67 -27.17 10.58
C GLY A 431 -0.45 -26.18 10.94
N ASP A 432 -0.98 -25.42 9.97
CA ASP A 432 -2.03 -24.43 10.15
C ASP A 432 -3.24 -24.76 9.28
N ALA A 433 -4.24 -25.42 9.88
CA ALA A 433 -5.48 -25.82 9.21
C ALA A 433 -6.33 -24.64 8.73
N ASN A 434 -6.10 -23.42 9.25
CA ASN A 434 -6.78 -22.23 8.73
C ASN A 434 -6.19 -21.76 7.39
N ARG A 435 -4.99 -22.22 7.03
CA ARG A 435 -4.29 -21.81 5.80
C ARG A 435 -4.25 -22.88 4.73
N ILE A 436 -4.12 -24.15 5.12
CA ILE A 436 -4.13 -25.27 4.18
C ILE A 436 -4.81 -26.47 4.82
N GLN A 437 -5.73 -27.09 4.08
CA GLN A 437 -6.44 -28.28 4.53
C GLN A 437 -6.85 -29.15 3.34
N PHE A 438 -7.17 -30.42 3.62
CA PHE A 438 -7.77 -31.32 2.65
C PHE A 438 -9.28 -31.11 2.59
N ALA A 439 -9.85 -31.27 1.39
CA ALA A 439 -11.29 -31.41 1.24
C ALA A 439 -11.74 -32.77 1.77
N SER A 440 -12.83 -32.81 2.55
CA SER A 440 -13.45 -34.07 3.00
C SER A 440 -14.17 -34.85 1.88
N GLY A 441 -14.24 -34.28 0.67
CA GLY A 441 -14.84 -34.86 -0.52
C GLY A 441 -15.23 -33.79 -1.56
N PRO A 442 -15.78 -34.19 -2.72
CA PRO A 442 -16.11 -33.27 -3.82
C PRO A 442 -17.10 -32.15 -3.46
N GLY A 443 -18.02 -32.41 -2.53
CA GLY A 443 -19.01 -31.45 -2.07
C GLY A 443 -18.56 -30.54 -0.92
N PHE A 444 -17.31 -30.66 -0.45
CA PHE A 444 -16.79 -29.81 0.62
C PHE A 444 -16.61 -28.37 0.14
N ILE A 445 -17.07 -27.40 0.91
CA ILE A 445 -16.94 -25.97 0.61
C ILE A 445 -16.51 -25.26 1.90
N ASP A 446 -15.29 -24.71 1.91
CA ASP A 446 -14.90 -23.71 2.91
C ASP A 446 -15.21 -22.31 2.32
N PRO A 447 -16.12 -21.52 2.93
CA PRO A 447 -16.46 -20.19 2.42
C PRO A 447 -15.29 -19.20 2.48
N ARG A 448 -14.24 -19.49 3.24
CA ARG A 448 -13.02 -18.69 3.34
C ARG A 448 -12.00 -19.06 2.26
N CYS A 449 -12.17 -20.19 1.57
CA CYS A 449 -11.23 -20.67 0.56
C CYS A 449 -11.02 -19.62 -0.52
N THR A 450 -9.76 -19.24 -0.74
CA THR A 450 -9.36 -18.31 -1.81
C THR A 450 -8.65 -19.03 -2.95
N LEU A 451 -8.14 -20.25 -2.72
CA LEU A 451 -7.45 -21.06 -3.70
C LEU A 451 -7.81 -22.54 -3.51
N ALA A 452 -8.53 -23.11 -4.47
CA ALA A 452 -8.84 -24.53 -4.51
C ALA A 452 -7.83 -25.25 -5.42
N VAL A 453 -7.02 -26.13 -4.84
CA VAL A 453 -6.09 -26.97 -5.59
C VAL A 453 -6.83 -28.23 -6.01
N VAL A 454 -6.98 -28.42 -7.32
CA VAL A 454 -7.70 -29.53 -7.94
C VAL A 454 -6.67 -30.51 -8.48
N ASP A 455 -6.49 -31.63 -7.77
CA ASP A 455 -5.51 -32.68 -8.06
C ASP A 455 -6.20 -34.06 -8.11
N GLY A 456 -6.83 -34.41 -9.23
CA GLY A 456 -7.53 -35.70 -9.37
C GLY A 456 -8.94 -35.75 -8.75
N MET A 457 -9.30 -34.83 -7.86
CA MET A 457 -10.66 -34.70 -7.31
C MET A 457 -11.31 -33.37 -7.71
N GLN A 458 -12.38 -33.43 -8.50
CA GLN A 458 -13.10 -32.22 -8.95
C GLN A 458 -14.11 -31.73 -7.90
N PRO A 459 -14.08 -30.45 -7.50
CA PRO A 459 -15.08 -29.88 -6.60
C PRO A 459 -16.43 -29.69 -7.32
N THR A 460 -17.53 -29.90 -6.60
CA THR A 460 -18.88 -29.67 -7.14
C THR A 460 -19.18 -28.17 -7.30
N ALA A 461 -18.68 -27.35 -6.38
CA ALA A 461 -18.82 -25.89 -6.41
C ALA A 461 -17.68 -25.22 -5.65
N LEU A 462 -17.37 -23.98 -6.00
CA LEU A 462 -16.37 -23.15 -5.33
C LEU A 462 -16.98 -21.80 -4.91
N PRO A 463 -16.47 -21.16 -3.85
CA PRO A 463 -16.85 -19.79 -3.50
C PRO A 463 -16.58 -18.80 -4.64
N SER A 464 -17.36 -17.73 -4.74
CA SER A 464 -17.29 -16.77 -5.87
C SER A 464 -15.95 -16.04 -6.05
N ASN A 465 -15.15 -15.95 -4.99
CA ASN A 465 -13.82 -15.31 -5.00
C ASN A 465 -12.68 -16.32 -4.90
N CYS A 466 -12.96 -17.61 -5.07
CA CYS A 466 -11.98 -18.67 -5.02
C CYS A 466 -11.42 -18.94 -6.41
N THR A 467 -10.10 -19.00 -6.51
CA THR A 467 -9.39 -19.39 -7.73
C THR A 467 -9.27 -20.92 -7.78
N ALA A 468 -9.59 -21.53 -8.91
CA ALA A 468 -9.34 -22.95 -9.15
C ALA A 468 -7.96 -23.14 -9.78
N LEU A 469 -7.06 -23.83 -9.07
CA LEU A 469 -5.74 -24.24 -9.58
C LEU A 469 -5.80 -25.72 -9.95
N HIS A 470 -5.76 -26.00 -11.25
CA HIS A 470 -5.80 -27.35 -11.78
C HIS A 470 -4.39 -27.88 -12.00
N ILE A 471 -4.10 -29.02 -11.37
CA ILE A 471 -2.84 -29.75 -11.60
C ILE A 471 -3.09 -30.77 -12.69
N ILE A 472 -2.34 -30.64 -13.77
CA ILE A 472 -2.43 -31.53 -14.92
C ILE A 472 -1.22 -32.46 -14.90
N SER A 473 -1.49 -33.75 -14.69
CA SER A 473 -0.43 -34.77 -14.61
C SER A 473 -0.17 -35.45 -15.96
N SER A 474 -1.15 -35.43 -16.88
CA SER A 474 -1.04 -36.04 -18.21
C SER A 474 -1.20 -34.99 -19.31
N GLU A 475 -0.39 -35.09 -20.36
CA GLU A 475 -0.49 -34.24 -21.56
C GLU A 475 -1.83 -34.38 -22.28
N TYR A 476 -2.57 -35.45 -21.99
CA TYR A 476 -3.88 -35.76 -22.57
C TYR A 476 -5.05 -35.23 -21.75
N ASP A 477 -4.82 -34.69 -20.55
CA ASP A 477 -5.90 -34.11 -19.75
C ASP A 477 -6.41 -32.82 -20.40
N ALA A 478 -7.73 -32.70 -20.50
CA ALA A 478 -8.34 -31.52 -21.09
C ALA A 478 -8.04 -30.27 -20.24
N LEU A 479 -7.48 -29.24 -20.88
CA LEU A 479 -7.32 -27.93 -20.27
C LEU A 479 -8.70 -27.31 -19.98
N PRO A 480 -8.87 -26.62 -18.85
CA PRO A 480 -10.02 -25.74 -18.63
C PRO A 480 -10.21 -24.76 -19.78
N ALA A 481 -11.45 -24.39 -20.07
CA ALA A 481 -11.74 -23.41 -21.11
C ALA A 481 -11.22 -22.02 -20.69
N ARG A 482 -10.20 -21.50 -21.40
CA ARG A 482 -9.58 -20.18 -21.21
C ARG A 482 -9.00 -19.96 -19.79
N PRO A 483 -7.90 -20.63 -19.43
CA PRO A 483 -7.21 -20.35 -18.17
C PRO A 483 -6.66 -18.93 -18.16
N ASP A 484 -6.70 -18.28 -17.00
CA ASP A 484 -6.14 -16.94 -16.81
C ASP A 484 -4.61 -16.99 -16.73
N VAL A 485 -4.09 -18.06 -16.12
CA VAL A 485 -2.65 -18.33 -15.99
C VAL A 485 -2.36 -19.80 -16.30
N ILE A 486 -1.31 -20.04 -17.08
CA ILE A 486 -0.75 -21.37 -17.34
C ILE A 486 0.71 -21.39 -16.91
N ILE A 487 1.06 -22.33 -16.05
CA ILE A 487 2.43 -22.71 -15.73
C ILE A 487 2.68 -24.07 -16.37
N ASP A 488 3.62 -24.12 -17.30
CA ASP A 488 3.92 -25.33 -18.06
C ASP A 488 5.40 -25.65 -17.95
N GLN A 489 5.77 -26.81 -17.41
CA GLN A 489 7.15 -27.30 -17.35
C GLN A 489 7.38 -28.23 -18.54
N PRO A 490 8.12 -27.81 -19.58
CA PRO A 490 8.34 -28.63 -20.76
C PRO A 490 8.97 -29.97 -20.37
N ASN A 491 8.40 -31.07 -20.89
CA ASN A 491 8.83 -32.44 -20.61
C ASN A 491 8.74 -32.89 -19.14
N GLY A 492 8.18 -32.07 -18.24
CA GLY A 492 7.97 -32.44 -16.83
C GLY A 492 9.24 -32.57 -15.98
N TYR A 493 10.36 -31.94 -16.38
CA TYR A 493 11.59 -31.94 -15.59
C TYR A 493 12.39 -30.63 -15.76
N GLY A 494 13.31 -30.39 -14.82
CA GLY A 494 14.27 -29.28 -14.88
C GLY A 494 13.76 -27.99 -14.21
N ASP A 495 14.55 -26.93 -14.31
CA ASP A 495 14.28 -25.64 -13.65
C ASP A 495 13.63 -24.62 -14.58
N HIS A 496 13.16 -25.01 -15.76
CA HIS A 496 12.56 -24.12 -16.75
C HIS A 496 11.05 -24.37 -16.90
N ILE A 497 10.28 -23.29 -16.92
CA ILE A 497 8.84 -23.31 -17.20
C ILE A 497 8.47 -22.23 -18.22
N LEU A 498 7.33 -22.41 -18.87
CA LEU A 498 6.62 -21.41 -19.65
C LEU A 498 5.49 -20.87 -18.78
N LEU A 499 5.54 -19.57 -18.49
CA LEU A 499 4.47 -18.86 -17.81
C LEU A 499 3.66 -18.09 -18.84
N THR A 500 2.39 -18.46 -19.02
CA THR A 500 1.43 -17.71 -19.85
C THR A 500 0.44 -16.98 -18.96
N ALA A 501 0.35 -15.66 -19.06
CA ALA A 501 -0.68 -14.86 -18.39
C ALA A 501 -0.94 -13.57 -19.19
N GLY A 502 -2.19 -13.10 -19.20
CA GLY A 502 -2.57 -11.91 -19.98
C GLY A 502 -2.39 -12.06 -21.50
N GLY A 503 -2.22 -13.28 -22.02
CA GLY A 503 -1.93 -13.55 -23.43
C GLY A 503 -0.44 -13.45 -23.81
N GLU A 504 0.45 -13.20 -22.84
CA GLU A 504 1.90 -13.23 -23.02
C GLU A 504 2.47 -14.52 -22.44
N THR A 505 3.44 -15.14 -23.14
CA THR A 505 4.17 -16.32 -22.66
C THR A 505 5.65 -15.96 -22.45
N ILE A 506 6.14 -16.20 -21.24
CA ILE A 506 7.51 -15.87 -20.82
C ILE A 506 8.21 -17.16 -20.39
N GLN A 507 9.46 -17.36 -20.82
CA GLN A 507 10.32 -18.40 -20.28
C GLN A 507 10.83 -17.97 -18.90
N VAL A 508 10.55 -18.78 -17.89
CA VAL A 508 10.94 -18.52 -16.51
C VAL A 508 11.79 -19.67 -16.01
N ARG A 509 12.95 -19.33 -15.46
CA ARG A 509 13.77 -20.21 -14.65
C ARG A 509 13.29 -20.18 -13.21
N LEU A 510 12.83 -21.31 -12.70
CA LEU A 510 12.42 -21.49 -11.32
C LEU A 510 13.59 -21.17 -10.38
N VAL A 511 13.26 -20.48 -9.30
CA VAL A 511 14.18 -20.23 -8.18
C VAL A 511 13.64 -21.02 -7.00
N THR A 512 14.49 -21.76 -6.30
CA THR A 512 14.12 -22.51 -5.09
C THR A 512 15.09 -22.13 -3.98
N VAL A 513 14.58 -21.92 -2.77
CA VAL A 513 15.43 -21.70 -1.59
C VAL A 513 15.44 -22.94 -0.70
N SER A 514 16.55 -23.18 0.00
CA SER A 514 16.68 -24.35 0.88
C SER A 514 15.61 -24.42 1.98
N ASP A 515 15.03 -23.28 2.37
CA ASP A 515 13.94 -23.24 3.34
C ASP A 515 12.64 -23.87 2.83
N GLU A 516 12.37 -23.83 1.51
CA GLU A 516 11.19 -24.47 0.94
C GLU A 516 11.28 -26.00 1.05
N LEU A 517 12.50 -26.56 1.04
CA LEU A 517 12.74 -28.01 1.20
C LEU A 517 12.26 -28.53 2.55
N ALA A 518 12.23 -27.69 3.59
CA ALA A 518 11.72 -28.08 4.91
C ALA A 518 10.21 -28.39 4.88
N TYR A 519 9.47 -27.80 3.93
CA TYR A 519 8.03 -27.98 3.79
C TYR A 519 7.66 -28.96 2.67
N LEU A 520 8.48 -29.05 1.62
CA LEU A 520 8.19 -29.87 0.44
C LEU A 520 8.89 -31.24 0.49
N GLY A 521 9.92 -31.40 1.33
CA GLY A 521 10.86 -32.51 1.23
C GLY A 521 11.88 -32.33 0.09
N ARG A 522 12.59 -33.40 -0.27
CA ARG A 522 13.52 -33.40 -1.40
C ARG A 522 12.76 -33.64 -2.70
N PRO A 523 13.12 -32.97 -3.82
CA PRO A 523 12.57 -33.31 -5.12
C PRO A 523 12.89 -34.78 -5.42
N ILE A 524 11.85 -35.58 -5.61
CA ILE A 524 12.00 -36.95 -6.09
C ILE A 524 12.33 -36.81 -7.58
N GLN A 525 13.58 -37.04 -7.98
CA GLN A 525 13.92 -37.17 -9.40
C GLN A 525 13.11 -38.34 -9.97
N ALA A 526 12.04 -38.03 -10.71
CA ALA A 526 11.26 -39.03 -11.39
C ALA A 526 11.89 -39.32 -12.76
N PHE A 527 12.28 -40.58 -12.94
CA PHE A 527 12.73 -41.26 -14.17
C PHE A 527 14.18 -41.07 -14.65
N ALA A 528 15.09 -41.80 -13.99
CA ALA A 528 16.09 -42.59 -14.72
C ALA A 528 15.64 -44.06 -14.70
N GLN A 529 14.79 -44.46 -15.65
CA GLN A 529 14.68 -45.84 -16.14
C GLN A 529 14.41 -45.82 -17.64
#